data_AF-A0A419YAN1-F1
#
_entry.id   AF-A0A419YAN1-F1
#
_cell.length_a   1.000
_cell.length_b   1.000
_cell.length_c   1.000
_cell.angle_alpha   90.00
_cell.angle_beta   90.00
_cell.angle_gamma   90.00
#
_symmetry.space_group_name_H-M   'P 1'
#
loop_
_entity.id
_entity.type
_entity.pdbx_description
1 polymer ?
#
loop_
_entity_poly.entity_id
_entity_poly.type
_entity_poly.pdbx_seq_one_letter_code
_entity_poly.pdbx_strand_id
1 'polypeptide(L)'
;MSAHGDHDMGHTVAGWTGSALGILAALTAGLGLILASTAVLLAGLALAPTAALVTWLLHLTGWGKPTGPRPPHLRPWRTRDRTPHPQCLGCRLARPLHRPAPARDVLLAPAAD
;
A
#
# COMPACT_ATOMS: atom_id res chain seq x y z
N MET A 1 28.63 -10.35 5.90
CA MET A 1 27.78 -10.42 4.69
C MET A 1 26.44 -11.00 5.14
N SER A 2 25.32 -10.30 4.98
CA SER A 2 24.01 -10.88 5.34
C SER A 2 23.71 -12.06 4.41
N ALA A 3 23.24 -13.18 4.94
CA ALA A 3 22.95 -14.42 4.20
C ALA A 3 21.87 -14.28 3.09
N HIS A 4 21.35 -13.07 2.86
CA HIS A 4 20.28 -12.74 1.91
C HIS A 4 20.61 -11.54 1.01
N GLY A 5 21.90 -11.21 0.82
CA GLY A 5 22.32 -10.01 0.07
C GLY A 5 21.75 -9.89 -1.35
N ASP A 6 21.38 -11.01 -1.97
CA ASP A 6 20.96 -11.06 -3.37
C ASP A 6 19.44 -11.11 -3.59
N HIS A 7 18.63 -11.14 -2.53
CA HIS A 7 17.17 -11.15 -2.66
C HIS A 7 16.56 -9.79 -2.31
N ASP A 8 15.73 -9.27 -3.19
CA ASP A 8 14.92 -8.07 -2.90
C ASP A 8 13.72 -8.44 -2.02
N MET A 9 13.99 -8.60 -0.72
CA MET A 9 13.05 -9.10 0.30
C MET A 9 11.95 -8.10 0.70
N GLY A 10 11.76 -7.00 -0.03
CA GLY A 10 10.69 -6.04 0.28
C GLY A 10 10.89 -5.24 1.59
N HIS A 11 12.08 -5.31 2.17
CA HIS A 11 12.54 -4.43 3.24
C HIS A 11 12.51 -2.99 2.74
N THR A 12 11.40 -2.30 2.98
CA THR A 12 11.17 -0.88 2.67
C THR A 12 10.77 -0.19 3.96
N VAL A 13 10.88 1.14 4.03
CA VAL A 13 10.37 1.89 5.19
C VAL A 13 8.88 1.57 5.39
N ALA A 14 8.07 1.59 4.33
CA ALA A 14 6.65 1.25 4.40
C ALA A 14 6.41 -0.19 4.93
N GLY A 15 7.21 -1.15 4.46
CA GLY A 15 7.12 -2.55 4.88
C GLY A 15 7.48 -2.75 6.34
N TRP A 16 8.61 -2.19 6.80
CA TRP A 16 9.03 -2.29 8.20
C TRP A 16 8.07 -1.61 9.17
N THR A 17 7.57 -0.41 8.82
CA THR A 17 6.55 0.27 9.62
C THR A 17 5.26 -0.55 9.70
N GLY A 18 4.81 -1.11 8.57
CA GLY A 18 3.65 -1.99 8.53
C GLY A 18 3.79 -3.23 9.41
N SER A 19 4.91 -3.92 9.30
CA SER A 19 5.19 -5.11 10.11
C SER A 19 5.23 -4.77 11.60
N ALA A 20 5.88 -3.67 12.00
CA ALA A 20 5.92 -3.25 13.39
C ALA A 20 4.51 -2.95 13.94
N LEU A 21 3.69 -2.22 13.19
CA LEU A 21 2.31 -1.92 13.57
C LEU A 21 1.43 -3.18 13.58
N GLY A 22 1.63 -4.11 12.64
CA GLY A 22 0.91 -5.37 12.61
C GLY A 22 1.25 -6.27 13.80
N ILE A 23 2.53 -6.33 14.20
CA ILE A 23 2.96 -7.02 15.41
C ILE A 23 2.30 -6.39 16.63
N LEU A 24 2.34 -5.06 16.76
CA LEU A 24 1.66 -4.36 17.85
C LEU A 24 0.16 -4.66 17.87
N ALA A 25 -0.52 -4.65 16.72
CA ALA A 25 -1.93 -4.98 16.62
C ALA A 25 -2.24 -6.39 17.16
N ALA A 26 -1.46 -7.39 16.74
CA ALA A 26 -1.61 -8.77 17.19
C ALA A 26 -1.33 -8.92 18.69
N LEU A 27 -0.25 -8.29 19.20
CA LEU A 27 0.11 -8.32 20.62
C LEU A 27 -0.97 -7.64 21.48
N THR A 28 -1.47 -6.48 21.06
CA THR A 28 -2.53 -5.76 21.78
C THR A 28 -3.83 -6.57 21.78
N ALA A 29 -4.22 -7.16 20.65
CA ALA A 29 -5.41 -8.01 20.59
C ALA A 29 -5.27 -9.25 21.51
N GLY A 30 -4.13 -9.93 21.45
CA GLY A 30 -3.83 -11.07 22.33
C GLY A 30 -3.84 -10.70 23.81
N LEU A 31 -3.29 -9.53 24.17
CA LEU A 31 -3.35 -9.00 25.52
C LEU A 31 -4.80 -8.74 25.97
N GLY A 32 -5.64 -8.21 25.08
CA GLY A 32 -7.06 -8.02 25.36
C GLY A 32 -7.80 -9.32 25.69
N LEU A 33 -7.45 -10.42 25.00
CA LEU A 33 -7.98 -11.76 25.31
C LEU A 33 -7.52 -12.26 26.68
N ILE A 34 -6.21 -12.15 26.99
CA ILE A 34 -5.64 -12.59 28.27
C ILE A 34 -6.27 -11.83 29.44
N LEU A 35 -6.52 -10.53 29.28
CA LEU A 35 -7.11 -9.68 30.31
C LEU A 35 -8.64 -9.72 30.35
N ALA A 36 -9.29 -10.49 29.46
CA ALA A 36 -10.74 -10.46 29.24
C ALA A 36 -11.29 -9.02 29.04
N SER A 37 -10.53 -8.17 28.36
CA SER A 37 -10.84 -6.76 28.14
C SER A 37 -11.28 -6.50 26.71
N THR A 38 -12.58 -6.23 26.52
CA THR A 38 -13.15 -5.84 25.23
C THR A 38 -12.49 -4.58 24.68
N ALA A 39 -12.19 -3.60 25.53
CA ALA A 39 -11.57 -2.34 25.11
C ALA A 39 -10.17 -2.55 24.52
N VAL A 40 -9.32 -3.34 25.19
CA VAL A 40 -7.97 -3.64 24.70
C VAL A 40 -8.02 -4.50 23.43
N LEU A 41 -8.94 -5.45 23.36
CA LEU A 41 -9.14 -6.27 22.16
C LEU A 41 -9.54 -5.40 20.95
N LEU A 42 -10.52 -4.50 21.12
CA LEU A 42 -10.95 -3.59 20.05
C LEU A 42 -9.84 -2.64 19.63
N ALA A 43 -9.00 -2.17 20.56
CA ALA A 43 -7.83 -1.35 20.23
C ALA A 43 -6.84 -2.10 19.33
N GLY A 44 -6.54 -3.38 19.63
CA GLY A 44 -5.69 -4.22 18.79
C GLY A 44 -6.30 -4.46 17.40
N LEU A 45 -7.60 -4.74 17.34
CA LEU A 45 -8.33 -4.94 16.08
C LEU A 45 -8.36 -3.66 15.23
N ALA A 46 -8.50 -2.48 15.84
CA ALA A 46 -8.45 -1.19 15.14
C ALA A 46 -7.04 -0.82 14.65
N LEU A 47 -6.00 -1.29 15.34
CA LEU A 47 -4.61 -1.04 14.95
C LEU A 47 -4.22 -1.78 13.66
N ALA A 48 -4.82 -2.94 13.37
CA ALA A 48 -4.56 -3.70 12.16
C ALA A 48 -4.90 -2.95 10.84
N PRO A 49 -6.13 -2.44 10.62
CA PRO A 49 -6.43 -1.63 9.45
C PRO A 49 -5.63 -0.31 9.45
N THR A 50 -5.34 0.26 10.63
CA THR A 50 -4.46 1.43 10.74
C THR A 50 -3.05 1.14 10.20
N ALA A 51 -2.48 -0.03 10.51
CA ALA A 51 -1.20 -0.48 9.96
C ALA A 51 -1.25 -0.54 8.42
N ALA A 52 -2.31 -1.13 7.86
CA ALA A 52 -2.49 -1.19 6.41
C ALA A 52 -2.57 0.21 5.77
N LEU A 53 -3.30 1.14 6.37
CA LEU A 53 -3.40 2.53 5.91
C LEU A 53 -2.06 3.26 5.99
N VAL A 54 -1.32 3.15 7.10
CA VAL A 54 0.00 3.77 7.25
C VAL A 54 0.98 3.22 6.21
N THR A 55 1.04 1.90 6.03
CA THR A 55 1.87 1.26 5.00
C THR A 55 1.48 1.73 3.60
N TRP A 56 0.19 1.84 3.32
CA TRP A 56 -0.30 2.31 2.02
C TRP A 56 0.09 3.76 1.76
N LEU A 57 -0.10 4.67 2.73
CA LEU A 57 0.31 6.08 2.59
C LEU A 57 1.83 6.23 2.44
N LEU A 58 2.62 5.45 3.19
CA LEU A 58 4.07 5.41 3.01
C LEU A 58 4.44 4.92 1.62
N HIS A 59 3.77 3.88 1.11
CA HIS A 59 3.97 3.39 -0.25
C HIS A 59 3.65 4.48 -1.29
N LEU A 60 2.52 5.17 -1.17
CA LEU A 60 2.13 6.26 -2.09
C LEU A 60 3.08 7.46 -2.04
N THR A 61 3.71 7.74 -0.90
CA THR A 61 4.73 8.80 -0.76
C THR A 61 6.14 8.35 -1.19
N GLY A 62 6.24 7.13 -1.72
CA GLY A 62 7.42 6.55 -2.34
C GLY A 62 8.36 5.82 -1.39
N TRP A 63 7.91 5.52 -0.17
CA TRP A 63 8.67 4.76 0.82
C TRP A 63 8.43 3.25 0.76
N GLY A 64 7.61 2.80 -0.19
CA GLY A 64 7.41 1.40 -0.52
C GLY A 64 8.14 1.00 -1.80
N LYS A 65 7.85 -0.21 -2.28
CA LYS A 65 8.29 -0.67 -3.60
C LYS A 65 7.11 -1.18 -4.44
N PRO A 66 7.16 -1.06 -5.77
CA PRO A 66 6.20 -1.74 -6.63
C PRO A 66 6.32 -3.27 -6.50
N THR A 67 5.31 -3.98 -7.02
CA THR A 67 5.34 -5.44 -7.14
C THR A 67 6.50 -5.88 -8.02
N GLY A 68 7.29 -6.85 -7.56
CA GLY A 68 8.42 -7.41 -8.29
C GLY A 68 9.79 -7.09 -7.69
N PRO A 69 10.87 -7.63 -8.29
CA PRO A 69 12.24 -7.40 -7.85
C PRO A 69 12.80 -6.07 -8.37
N ARG A 70 13.52 -5.34 -7.51
CA ARG A 70 14.30 -4.14 -7.85
C ARG A 70 15.71 -4.51 -8.35
N PRO A 71 16.28 -3.70 -9.26
CA PRO A 71 17.71 -3.70 -9.54
C PRO A 71 18.54 -3.58 -8.25
N PRO A 72 19.72 -4.24 -8.13
CA PRO A 72 20.50 -4.28 -6.89
C PRO A 72 20.75 -2.92 -6.23
N HIS A 73 21.10 -1.90 -7.02
CA HIS A 73 21.35 -0.54 -6.52
C HIS A 73 20.11 0.16 -5.94
N LEU A 74 18.91 -0.31 -6.26
CA LEU A 74 17.64 0.22 -5.75
C LEU A 74 17.10 -0.58 -4.56
N ARG A 75 17.74 -1.68 -4.14
CA ARG A 75 17.30 -2.53 -3.01
C ARG A 75 17.48 -1.95 -1.60
N PRO A 76 18.30 -0.90 -1.33
CA PRO A 76 18.35 -0.32 0.01
C PRO A 76 16.95 0.06 0.51
N TRP A 77 16.68 -0.24 1.78
CA TRP A 77 15.33 -0.11 2.34
C TRP A 77 14.85 1.34 2.48
N ARG A 78 15.78 2.30 2.44
CA ARG A 78 15.53 3.74 2.46
C ARG A 78 15.46 4.37 1.07
N THR A 79 15.64 3.60 -0.01
CA THR A 79 15.50 4.10 -1.37
C THR A 79 14.05 4.50 -1.61
N ARG A 80 13.82 5.77 -1.97
CA ARG A 80 12.51 6.27 -2.37
C ARG A 80 12.25 5.99 -3.84
N ASP A 81 11.02 5.63 -4.16
CA ASP A 81 10.52 5.49 -5.53
C ASP A 81 9.19 6.23 -5.68
N ARG A 82 9.18 7.32 -6.45
CA ARG A 82 7.98 8.13 -6.74
C ARG A 82 7.47 7.93 -8.17
N THR A 83 8.02 6.95 -8.89
CA THR A 83 7.59 6.67 -10.25
C THR A 83 6.17 6.11 -10.25
N PRO A 84 5.36 6.39 -11.29
CA PRO A 84 4.00 5.85 -11.37
C PRO A 84 4.04 4.34 -11.63
N HIS A 85 3.36 3.56 -10.79
CA HIS A 85 3.27 2.09 -10.94
C HIS A 85 1.88 1.65 -11.42
N PRO A 86 1.62 1.54 -12.73
CA PRO A 86 0.30 1.21 -13.26
C PRO A 86 -0.21 -0.17 -12.84
N GLN A 87 0.71 -1.13 -12.61
CA GLN A 87 0.37 -2.50 -12.23
C GLN A 87 0.28 -2.72 -10.71
N CYS A 88 0.75 -1.77 -9.89
CA CYS A 88 0.72 -1.92 -8.44
C CYS A 88 -0.71 -1.71 -7.90
N LEU A 89 -1.27 -2.72 -7.22
CA LEU A 89 -2.60 -2.61 -6.61
C LEU A 89 -2.71 -1.40 -5.67
N GLY A 90 -1.70 -1.15 -4.82
CA GLY A 90 -1.68 -0.02 -3.91
C GLY A 90 -1.79 1.33 -4.64
N CYS A 91 -1.03 1.52 -5.72
CA CYS A 91 -1.13 2.73 -6.53
C CYS A 91 -2.46 2.80 -7.32
N ARG A 92 -2.99 1.67 -7.81
CA ARG A 92 -4.27 1.66 -8.53
C ARG A 92 -5.45 2.03 -7.63
N LEU A 93 -5.47 1.55 -6.39
CA LEU A 93 -6.53 1.88 -5.42
C LEU A 93 -6.56 3.37 -5.06
N ALA A 94 -5.45 4.10 -5.27
CA ALA A 94 -5.38 5.55 -5.06
C ALA A 94 -5.82 6.37 -6.28
N ARG A 95 -6.02 5.76 -7.46
CA ARG A 95 -6.42 6.49 -8.67
C ARG A 95 -7.90 6.89 -8.56
N PRO A 96 -8.27 8.12 -8.98
CA PRO A 96 -9.67 8.47 -9.15
C PRO A 96 -10.34 7.46 -10.09
N LEU A 97 -11.54 6.98 -9.74
CA LEU A 97 -12.37 6.24 -10.70
C LEU A 97 -12.57 7.17 -11.90
N HIS A 98 -12.12 6.75 -13.08
CA HIS A 98 -12.44 7.42 -14.32
C HIS A 98 -13.97 7.40 -14.46
N ARG A 99 -14.64 8.55 -14.23
CA ARG A 99 -16.02 8.70 -14.70
C ARG A 99 -15.96 8.55 -16.23
N PRO A 100 -16.75 7.65 -16.83
CA PRO A 100 -16.91 7.65 -18.28
C PRO A 100 -17.33 9.06 -18.70
N ALA A 101 -16.64 9.65 -19.67
CA ALA A 101 -17.10 10.90 -20.26
C ALA A 101 -18.51 10.64 -20.84
N PRO A 102 -19.49 11.54 -20.63
CA PRO A 102 -20.78 11.39 -21.29
C PRO A 102 -20.53 11.32 -22.79
N ALA A 103 -21.11 10.32 -23.45
CA ALA A 103 -21.04 10.16 -24.89
C ALA A 103 -21.48 11.48 -25.53
N ARG A 104 -20.56 12.15 -26.23
CA ARG A 104 -20.94 13.25 -27.09
C ARG A 104 -21.65 12.61 -28.28
N ASP A 105 -22.97 12.68 -28.29
CA ASP A 105 -23.77 12.39 -29.47
C ASP A 105 -23.26 13.29 -30.60
N VAL A 106 -22.47 12.70 -31.50
CA VAL A 106 -22.09 13.31 -32.76
C VAL A 106 -23.34 13.23 -33.62
N LEU A 107 -24.23 14.22 -33.48
CA LEU A 107 -25.28 14.49 -34.44
C LEU A 107 -24.60 15.01 -35.72
N LEU A 108 -24.16 14.09 -36.59
CA LEU A 108 -23.84 14.39 -37.97
C LEU A 108 -25.13 14.86 -38.65
N ALA A 109 -25.25 16.16 -38.89
CA ALA A 109 -26.26 16.69 -39.81
C ALA A 109 -25.94 16.18 -41.23
N PRO A 110 -26.93 15.71 -42.01
CA PRO A 110 -26.70 15.34 -43.39
C PRO A 110 -26.40 16.59 -44.22
N ALA A 111 -25.35 16.52 -45.05
CA ALA A 111 -25.09 17.52 -46.08
C ALA A 111 -26.26 17.52 -47.08
N ALA A 112 -26.85 18.70 -47.32
CA ALA A 112 -27.85 18.90 -48.36
C ALA A 112 -27.16 19.03 -49.73
N ASP A 113 -27.77 18.41 -50.73
CA ASP A 113 -27.37 18.36 -52.14
C ASP A 113 -27.49 19.72 -52.86
#